data_AF-A0A7C4WGZ8-F1
#
_entry.id   AF-A0A7C4WGZ8-F1
#
_cell.length_a   1.000
_cell.length_b   1.000
_cell.length_c   1.000
_cell.angle_alpha   90.00
_cell.angle_beta   90.00
_cell.angle_gamma   90.00
#
_symmetry.space_group_name_H-M   'P 1'
#
loop_
_entity.id
_entity.type
_entity.pdbx_description
1 polymer ?
#
loop_
_entity_poly.entity_id
_entity_poly.type
_entity_poly.pdbx_seq_one_letter_code
_entity_poly.pdbx_strand_id
1 'polypeptide(L)'
;MTEKASPIKLREEFLELRDIIRDVLKNLRAFVEVEDYSFVEKARQLCESLDGKELSGFEDLKNNVETIYLAYRQTGGKLDTETHAHLVSQAVYAIVRANILLTGLEFKVKRMRGF
;
A
#
# COMPACT_ATOMS: atom_id res chain seq x y z
N MET A 1 -5.24 32.42 3.11
CA MET A 1 -6.01 31.90 4.26
C MET A 1 -6.22 30.41 4.03
N THR A 2 -5.48 29.56 4.73
CA THR A 2 -5.67 28.11 4.65
C THR A 2 -6.90 27.74 5.46
N GLU A 3 -7.99 27.35 4.78
CA GLU A 3 -9.13 26.71 5.44
C GLU A 3 -8.62 25.48 6.18
N LYS A 4 -8.63 25.53 7.52
CA LYS A 4 -8.38 24.34 8.33
C LYS A 4 -9.54 23.38 8.09
N ALA A 5 -9.24 22.21 7.52
CA ALA A 5 -10.23 21.15 7.35
C ALA A 5 -10.92 20.87 8.69
N SER A 6 -12.24 20.71 8.65
CA SER A 6 -13.02 20.30 9.83
C SER A 6 -12.46 18.99 10.39
N PRO A 7 -12.33 18.82 11.72
CA PRO A 7 -11.86 17.58 12.34
C PRO A 7 -12.58 16.32 11.85
N ILE A 8 -13.87 16.43 11.55
CA ILE A 8 -14.69 15.35 10.99
C ILE A 8 -14.20 14.96 9.59
N LYS A 9 -13.99 15.95 8.71
CA LYS A 9 -13.53 15.74 7.34
C LYS A 9 -12.14 15.11 7.32
N LEU A 10 -11.22 15.60 8.15
CA LEU A 10 -9.87 15.03 8.25
C LEU A 10 -9.89 13.58 8.79
N ARG A 11 -10.82 13.28 9.71
CA ARG A 11 -11.02 11.91 10.19
C ARG A 11 -11.53 10.99 9.09
N GLU A 12 -12.48 11.44 8.27
CA GLU A 12 -12.99 10.69 7.11
C GLU A 12 -11.87 10.43 6.10
N GLU A 13 -11.05 11.43 5.79
CA GLU A 13 -9.88 11.27 4.92
C GLU A 13 -8.90 10.21 5.46
N PHE A 14 -8.62 10.18 6.77
CA PHE A 14 -7.77 9.13 7.35
C PHE A 14 -8.41 7.74 7.34
N LEU A 15 -9.75 7.65 7.45
CA LEU A 15 -10.46 6.37 7.34
C LEU A 15 -10.39 5.84 5.90
N GLU A 16 -10.60 6.70 4.91
CA GLU A 16 -10.49 6.36 3.50
C GLU A 16 -9.08 5.88 3.15
N LEU A 17 -8.04 6.63 3.54
CA LEU A 17 -6.65 6.22 3.36
C LEU A 17 -6.37 4.85 4.01
N ARG A 18 -6.88 4.64 5.22
CA ARG A 18 -6.70 3.37 5.94
C ARG A 18 -7.31 2.21 5.18
N ASP A 19 -8.53 2.38 4.67
CA ASP A 19 -9.24 1.30 4.01
C ASP A 19 -8.59 0.94 2.66
N ILE A 20 -8.09 1.92 1.90
CA ILE A 20 -7.29 1.66 0.69
C ILE A 20 -5.99 0.93 1.03
N ILE A 21 -5.25 1.34 2.07
CA ILE A 21 -4.01 0.66 2.47
C ILE A 21 -4.29 -0.77 2.98
N ARG A 22 -5.46 -1.03 3.59
CA ARG A 22 -5.88 -2.41 3.96
C ARG A 22 -6.08 -3.27 2.73
N ASP A 23 -6.65 -2.71 1.67
CA ASP A 23 -6.82 -3.44 0.41
C ASP A 23 -5.49 -3.69 -0.30
N VAL A 24 -4.54 -2.74 -0.25
CA VAL A 24 -3.15 -2.97 -0.70
C VAL A 24 -2.54 -4.15 0.07
N LEU A 25 -2.62 -4.14 1.40
CA LEU A 25 -2.12 -5.21 2.26
C LEU A 25 -2.76 -6.57 1.94
N LYS A 26 -4.08 -6.60 1.72
CA LYS A 26 -4.82 -7.82 1.38
C LYS A 26 -4.33 -8.42 0.07
N ASN A 27 -4.15 -7.60 -0.96
CA ASN A 27 -3.65 -8.05 -2.26
C ASN A 27 -2.21 -8.56 -2.16
N LEU A 28 -1.32 -7.85 -1.45
CA LEU A 28 0.06 -8.33 -1.25
C LEU A 28 0.12 -9.67 -0.51
N ARG A 29 -0.75 -9.89 0.49
CA ARG A 29 -0.86 -11.20 1.17
C ARG A 29 -1.36 -12.29 0.23
N ALA A 30 -2.38 -11.99 -0.57
CA ALA A 30 -2.89 -12.94 -1.56
C ALA A 30 -1.81 -13.32 -2.58
N PHE A 31 -1.00 -12.35 -3.05
CA PHE A 31 0.15 -12.64 -3.90
C PHE A 31 1.14 -13.59 -3.22
N VAL A 32 1.52 -13.36 -1.96
CA VAL A 32 2.47 -14.25 -1.25
C VAL A 32 1.89 -15.65 -1.03
N GLU A 33 0.57 -15.79 -0.90
CA GLU A 33 -0.09 -17.07 -0.66
C GLU A 33 -0.25 -17.92 -1.92
N VAL A 34 -0.61 -17.31 -3.05
CA VAL A 34 -0.96 -18.04 -4.29
C VAL A 34 -0.08 -17.70 -5.49
N GLU A 35 0.92 -16.84 -5.30
CA GLU A 35 1.93 -16.43 -6.29
C GLU A 35 1.37 -15.84 -7.59
N ASP A 36 0.12 -15.33 -7.56
CA ASP A 36 -0.52 -14.68 -8.70
C ASP A 36 -0.24 -13.16 -8.74
N TYR A 37 0.53 -12.74 -9.76
CA TYR A 37 0.90 -11.35 -9.99
C TYR A 37 -0.29 -10.42 -10.31
N SER A 38 -1.47 -10.95 -10.62
CA SER A 38 -2.70 -10.14 -10.74
C SER A 38 -3.04 -9.39 -9.44
N PHE A 39 -2.63 -9.93 -8.28
CA PHE A 39 -2.79 -9.25 -7.00
C PHE A 39 -1.76 -8.11 -6.83
N VAL A 40 -0.54 -8.25 -7.34
CA VAL A 40 0.44 -7.15 -7.35
C VAL A 40 -0.05 -6.00 -8.22
N GLU A 41 -0.63 -6.30 -9.38
CA GLU A 41 -1.21 -5.29 -10.27
C GLU A 41 -2.36 -4.52 -9.58
N LYS A 42 -3.27 -5.23 -8.90
CA LYS A 42 -4.33 -4.59 -8.10
C LYS A 42 -3.76 -3.71 -6.98
N ALA A 43 -2.74 -4.20 -6.27
CA ALA A 43 -2.07 -3.43 -5.23
C ALA A 43 -1.43 -2.16 -5.78
N ARG A 44 -0.80 -2.22 -6.97
CA ARG A 44 -0.25 -1.05 -7.67
C ARG A 44 -1.35 -0.03 -7.98
N GLN A 45 -2.45 -0.45 -8.60
CA GLN A 45 -3.56 0.45 -8.96
C GLN A 45 -4.15 1.16 -7.73
N LEU A 46 -4.24 0.45 -6.61
CA LEU A 46 -4.65 1.05 -5.33
C LEU A 46 -3.64 2.08 -4.84
N CYS A 47 -2.33 1.81 -4.94
CA CYS A 47 -1.31 2.81 -4.63
C CYS A 47 -1.42 4.05 -5.54
N GLU A 48 -1.64 3.89 -6.85
CA GLU A 48 -1.83 5.02 -7.77
C GLU A 48 -3.05 5.87 -7.41
N SER A 49 -4.12 5.26 -6.90
CA SER A 49 -5.31 5.99 -6.44
C SER A 49 -5.05 6.93 -5.25
N LEU A 50 -3.91 6.76 -4.58
CA LEU A 50 -3.46 7.58 -3.46
C LEU A 50 -2.45 8.67 -3.86
N ASP A 51 -2.17 8.84 -5.15
CA ASP A 51 -1.23 9.85 -5.61
C ASP A 51 -1.66 11.27 -5.22
N GLY A 52 -0.71 12.04 -4.71
CA GLY A 52 -0.95 13.38 -4.17
C GLY A 52 -1.50 13.40 -2.74
N LYS A 53 -1.74 12.25 -2.10
CA LYS A 53 -2.08 12.19 -0.67
C LYS A 53 -0.81 12.26 0.18
N GLU A 54 -0.76 13.19 1.13
CA GLU A 54 0.37 13.30 2.05
C GLU A 54 0.30 12.24 3.16
N LEU A 55 0.93 11.08 2.91
CA LEU A 55 1.09 10.02 3.89
C LEU A 55 2.57 9.67 4.05
N SER A 56 3.15 10.02 5.21
CA SER A 56 4.55 9.70 5.52
C SER A 56 4.80 8.19 5.40
N GLY A 57 5.83 7.81 4.62
CA GLY A 57 6.19 6.42 4.36
C GLY A 57 5.38 5.73 3.24
N PHE A 58 4.41 6.42 2.63
CA PHE A 58 3.62 5.86 1.53
C PHE A 58 4.44 5.71 0.24
N GLU A 59 5.26 6.70 -0.07
CA GLU A 59 6.09 6.69 -1.29
C GLU A 59 6.99 5.44 -1.36
N ASP A 60 7.54 5.01 -0.23
CA ASP A 60 8.32 3.78 -0.18
C ASP A 60 7.47 2.53 -0.44
N LEU A 61 6.26 2.45 0.13
CA LEU A 61 5.33 1.34 -0.13
C LEU A 61 4.98 1.29 -1.62
N LYS A 62 4.64 2.44 -2.22
CA LYS A 62 4.35 2.58 -3.64
C LYS A 62 5.53 2.11 -4.49
N ASN A 63 6.73 2.58 -4.19
CA ASN A 63 7.95 2.20 -4.92
C ASN A 63 8.26 0.71 -4.78
N ASN A 64 8.02 0.09 -3.63
CA ASN A 64 8.18 -1.36 -3.48
C ASN A 64 7.18 -2.14 -4.33
N VAL A 65 5.90 -1.77 -4.31
CA VAL A 65 4.86 -2.43 -5.12
C VAL A 65 5.14 -2.25 -6.62
N GLU A 66 5.50 -1.03 -7.03
CA GLU A 66 5.83 -0.69 -8.42
C GLU A 66 7.05 -1.48 -8.92
N THR A 67 8.09 -1.61 -8.09
CA THR A 67 9.29 -2.39 -8.42
C THR A 67 8.94 -3.85 -8.73
N ILE A 68 8.08 -4.47 -7.91
CA ILE A 68 7.65 -5.86 -8.11
C ILE A 68 6.86 -5.99 -9.43
N TYR A 69 5.91 -5.07 -9.65
CA TYR A 69 5.11 -5.05 -10.87
C TYR A 69 5.98 -4.88 -12.12
N LEU A 70 6.87 -3.90 -12.15
CA LEU A 70 7.72 -3.63 -13.30
C LEU A 70 8.67 -4.80 -13.60
N ALA A 71 9.27 -5.41 -12.57
CA ALA A 71 10.14 -6.57 -12.75
C ALA A 71 9.38 -7.75 -13.41
N TYR A 72 8.15 -8.03 -12.96
CA TYR A 72 7.31 -9.05 -13.57
C TYR A 72 6.94 -8.71 -15.03
N ARG A 73 6.58 -7.46 -15.31
CA ARG A 73 6.19 -7.02 -16.65
C ARG A 73 7.38 -7.01 -17.63
N GLN A 74 8.56 -6.59 -17.20
CA GLN A 74 9.77 -6.52 -18.03
C GLN A 74 10.24 -7.90 -18.48
N THR A 75 10.00 -8.94 -17.68
CA THR A 75 10.32 -10.32 -18.06
C THR A 75 9.22 -11.00 -18.90
N GLY A 76 8.16 -10.27 -19.27
CA GLY A 76 7.02 -10.84 -19.98
C GLY A 76 6.30 -11.95 -19.20
N GLY A 77 6.36 -11.88 -17.86
CA GLY A 77 5.80 -12.86 -16.95
C GLY A 77 6.58 -14.18 -16.82
N LYS A 78 7.79 -14.24 -17.38
CA LYS A 78 8.68 -15.42 -17.29
C LYS A 78 9.84 -15.12 -16.35
N LEU A 79 9.65 -15.45 -15.08
CA LEU A 79 10.66 -15.29 -14.06
C LEU A 79 11.39 -16.61 -13.83
N ASP A 80 12.72 -16.53 -13.68
CA ASP A 80 13.47 -17.62 -13.08
C ASP A 80 13.18 -17.70 -11.56
N THR A 81 13.52 -18.84 -10.96
CA THR A 81 13.25 -19.11 -9.54
C THR A 81 13.89 -18.11 -8.59
N GLU A 82 15.11 -17.63 -8.88
CA GLU A 82 15.83 -16.71 -8.02
C GLU A 82 15.19 -15.32 -8.06
N THR A 83 14.87 -14.84 -9.25
CA THR A 83 14.15 -13.58 -9.43
C THR A 83 12.77 -13.66 -8.76
N HIS A 84 12.03 -14.74 -8.95
CA HIS A 84 10.73 -14.92 -8.30
C HIS A 84 10.84 -14.88 -6.77
N ALA A 85 11.77 -15.66 -6.19
CA ALA A 85 11.99 -15.67 -4.74
C ALA A 85 12.35 -14.29 -4.19
N HIS A 86 13.17 -13.53 -4.93
CA HIS A 86 13.48 -12.14 -4.59
C HIS A 86 12.23 -11.25 -4.57
N LEU A 87 11.37 -11.35 -5.59
CA LEU A 87 10.13 -10.58 -5.67
C LEU A 87 9.14 -10.93 -4.56
N VAL A 88 9.03 -12.19 -4.16
CA VAL A 88 8.25 -12.62 -2.99
C VAL A 88 8.80 -11.97 -1.71
N SER A 89 10.12 -11.95 -1.53
CA SER A 89 10.76 -11.25 -0.40
C SER A 89 10.45 -9.74 -0.39
N GLN A 90 10.44 -9.10 -1.56
CA GLN A 90 10.04 -7.68 -1.68
C GLN A 90 8.58 -7.48 -1.30
N ALA A 91 7.68 -8.39 -1.67
CA ALA A 91 6.27 -8.32 -1.28
C ALA A 91 6.09 -8.46 0.25
N VAL A 92 6.85 -9.36 0.90
CA VAL A 92 6.85 -9.49 2.37
C VAL A 92 7.31 -8.19 3.03
N TYR A 93 8.33 -7.53 2.48
CA TYR A 93 8.78 -6.23 2.97
C TYR A 93 7.71 -5.14 2.80
N ALA A 94 7.05 -5.09 1.64
CA ALA A 94 5.94 -4.18 1.37
C ALA A 94 4.75 -4.42 2.33
N ILE A 95 4.45 -5.68 2.67
CA ILE A 95 3.44 -6.04 3.68
C ILE A 95 3.78 -5.41 5.04
N VAL A 96 5.04 -5.49 5.50
CA VAL A 96 5.45 -4.88 6.77
C VAL A 96 5.25 -3.36 6.72
N ARG A 97 5.64 -2.69 5.63
CA ARG A 97 5.42 -1.25 5.45
C ARG A 97 3.95 -0.86 5.48
N ALA A 98 3.09 -1.61 4.78
CA ALA A 98 1.65 -1.38 4.82
C ALA A 98 1.10 -1.49 6.25
N ASN A 99 1.55 -2.45 7.06
CA ASN A 99 1.15 -2.57 8.46
C ASN A 99 1.60 -1.38 9.33
N ILE A 100 2.81 -0.86 9.11
CA ILE A 100 3.30 0.34 9.80
C ILE A 100 2.40 1.55 9.48
N LEU A 101 2.08 1.76 8.19
CA LEU A 101 1.18 2.83 7.76
C LEU A 101 -0.21 2.71 8.38
N LEU A 102 -0.80 1.51 8.35
CA LEU A 102 -2.10 1.24 8.97
C LEU A 102 -2.10 1.55 10.45
N THR A 103 -1.05 1.14 11.16
CA THR A 103 -0.88 1.41 12.59
C THR A 103 -0.84 2.92 12.85
N GLY A 104 -0.10 3.68 12.04
CA GLY A 104 -0.05 5.14 12.11
C GLY A 104 -1.42 5.80 11.89
N LEU A 105 -2.16 5.35 10.87
CA LEU A 105 -3.51 5.85 10.56
C LEU A 105 -4.50 5.53 11.67
N GLU A 106 -4.47 4.33 12.24
CA GLU A 106 -5.30 3.94 13.39
C GLU A 106 -5.04 4.85 14.61
N PHE A 107 -3.78 5.17 14.90
CA PHE A 107 -3.46 6.11 15.97
C PHE A 107 -3.98 7.52 15.70
N LYS A 108 -3.91 8.01 14.45
CA LYS A 108 -4.46 9.32 14.06
C LYS A 108 -5.98 9.34 14.24
N VAL A 109 -6.69 8.34 13.71
CA VAL A 109 -8.15 8.23 13.83
C VAL A 109 -8.61 8.10 15.28
N LYS A 110 -7.92 7.31 16.11
CA LYS A 110 -8.26 7.14 17.53
C LYS A 110 -8.11 8.45 18.31
N ARG A 111 -7.05 9.20 18.07
CA ARG A 111 -6.83 10.52 18.71
C ARG A 111 -7.90 11.54 18.36
N MET A 112 -8.59 11.36 17.24
CA MET A 112 -9.69 12.24 16.79
C MET A 112 -11.05 11.89 17.37
N ARG A 113 -11.21 10.79 18.12
CA ARG A 113 -12.48 10.40 18.76
C ARG A 113 -12.93 11.32 19.91
N GLY A 114 -12.12 12.31 20.29
CA GLY A 114 -12.41 13.28 21.34
C GLY A 114 -12.91 14.64 20.86
N PHE A 115 -13.26 14.76 19.56
CA PHE A 115 -13.86 15.95 18.96
C PHE A 115 -15.30 15.68 18.54
#